data_AF-A0A830GT60-F1
#
_entry.id   AF-A0A830GT60-F1
#
_cell.length_a   1.000
_cell.length_b   1.000
_cell.length_c   1.000
_cell.angle_alpha   90.00
_cell.angle_beta   90.00
_cell.angle_gamma   90.00
#
_symmetry.space_group_name_H-M   'P 1'
#
loop_
_entity.id
_entity.type
_entity.pdbx_description
1 polymer ?
#
loop_
_entity_poly.entity_id
_entity_poly.type
_entity_poly.pdbx_seq_one_letter_code
_entity_poly.pdbx_strand_id
1 'polypeptide(L)'
;MQGKAYISVHQCIDVEVLEETIRYLSRTGRTVIVSDGKYSYTIASKTKKGPTLIKVTTDGGDVSEDNAIDLLAFSKLGIMTMIVAESNGGEKLEDDTVYRRDGISMINPKTLGNIAEGRMPKLFKERGMIKAKVNGRVLRRMRQEHSLSLGDLAEALSVGRRTIYEYEKGGMEAASEHALALAELFGEEVLEDVDLTPRDPGASINKRITKLRAGDVVVNAHLLASAHARFAEFSNLRLLDYDVREEAVKISEILDIGYAVVDDGKIEVIRPSQAARN
;
A
#
# COMPACT_ATOMS: atom_id res chain seq x y z
N MET A 1 -12.62 -11.64 -22.76
CA MET A 1 -13.78 -12.02 -21.92
C MET A 1 -13.55 -11.47 -20.53
N GLN A 2 -14.25 -10.38 -20.21
CA GLN A 2 -14.17 -9.66 -18.93
C GLN A 2 -15.24 -10.24 -18.00
N GLY A 3 -14.83 -10.89 -16.91
CA GLY A 3 -15.74 -11.28 -15.84
C GLY A 3 -15.64 -10.27 -14.70
N LYS A 4 -16.58 -9.33 -14.60
CA LYS A 4 -16.80 -8.55 -13.38
C LYS A 4 -17.83 -9.31 -12.54
N ALA A 5 -17.41 -9.88 -11.42
CA ALA A 5 -18.33 -10.39 -10.41
C ALA A 5 -18.66 -9.26 -9.44
N TYR A 6 -19.90 -8.76 -9.47
CA TYR A 6 -20.43 -7.80 -8.51
C TYR A 6 -21.11 -8.55 -7.36
N ILE A 7 -20.69 -8.29 -6.12
CA ILE A 7 -21.37 -8.75 -4.91
C ILE A 7 -21.94 -7.52 -4.19
N SER A 8 -23.18 -7.65 -3.71
CA SER A 8 -24.05 -6.62 -3.14
C SER A 8 -23.34 -5.68 -2.15
N VAL A 9 -23.33 -4.38 -2.50
CA VAL A 9 -22.82 -3.27 -1.68
C VAL A 9 -23.86 -2.94 -0.60
N HIS A 10 -23.58 -3.23 0.67
CA HIS A 10 -24.37 -2.68 1.77
C HIS A 10 -23.79 -1.30 2.16
N GLN A 11 -24.68 -0.30 2.24
CA GLN A 11 -24.39 1.13 2.48
C GLN A 11 -23.52 1.36 3.73
N CYS A 12 -22.33 1.92 3.56
CA CYS A 12 -21.55 2.61 4.61
C CYS A 12 -20.24 3.24 4.06
N ILE A 13 -19.73 2.78 2.91
CA ILE A 13 -18.65 3.44 2.17
C ILE A 13 -19.26 4.31 1.08
N ASP A 14 -18.64 5.46 0.80
CA ASP A 14 -18.97 6.23 -0.39
C ASP A 14 -18.63 5.40 -1.62
N VAL A 15 -19.67 5.01 -2.37
CA VAL A 15 -19.56 4.10 -3.53
C VAL A 15 -18.56 4.64 -4.55
N GLU A 16 -18.38 5.96 -4.61
CA GLU A 16 -17.43 6.62 -5.50
C GLU A 16 -15.98 6.18 -5.26
N VAL A 17 -15.52 6.15 -4.00
CA VAL A 17 -14.14 5.76 -3.62
C VAL A 17 -13.84 4.34 -4.07
N LEU A 18 -14.80 3.44 -3.87
CA LEU A 18 -14.70 2.04 -4.28
C LEU A 18 -14.66 1.92 -5.81
N GLU A 19 -15.57 2.59 -6.51
CA GLU A 19 -15.67 2.54 -7.98
C GLU A 19 -14.43 3.12 -8.67
N GLU A 20 -13.90 4.23 -8.17
CA GLU A 20 -12.66 4.81 -8.66
C GLU A 20 -11.48 3.86 -8.45
N THR A 21 -11.35 3.29 -7.25
CA THR A 21 -10.29 2.32 -6.95
C THR A 21 -10.36 1.13 -7.90
N ILE A 22 -11.54 0.55 -8.10
CA ILE A 22 -11.74 -0.57 -9.03
C ILE A 22 -11.39 -0.14 -10.46
N ARG A 23 -11.80 1.06 -10.89
CA ARG A 23 -11.52 1.60 -12.23
C ARG A 23 -10.02 1.67 -12.48
N TYR A 24 -9.23 2.18 -11.54
CA TYR A 24 -7.77 2.29 -11.69
C TYR A 24 -7.10 0.91 -11.69
N LEU A 25 -7.46 0.01 -10.78
CA LEU A 25 -6.86 -1.32 -10.71
C LEU A 25 -7.23 -2.22 -11.89
N SER A 26 -8.45 -2.11 -12.40
CA SER A 26 -8.90 -2.89 -13.57
C SER A 26 -8.15 -2.52 -14.85
N ARG A 27 -7.54 -1.32 -14.92
CA ARG A 27 -6.68 -0.90 -16.04
C ARG A 27 -5.29 -1.52 -15.96
N THR A 28 -4.83 -1.91 -14.77
CA THR A 28 -3.45 -2.36 -14.52
C THR A 28 -3.32 -3.87 -14.41
N GLY A 29 -4.43 -4.62 -14.22
CA GLY A 29 -4.38 -6.06 -14.07
C GLY A 29 -5.71 -6.77 -13.76
N ARG A 30 -5.60 -7.99 -13.24
CA ARG A 30 -6.75 -8.79 -12.76
C ARG A 30 -7.07 -8.39 -11.33
N THR A 31 -8.35 -8.24 -11.01
CA THR A 31 -8.79 -7.73 -9.71
C THR A 31 -9.97 -8.55 -9.18
N VAL A 32 -9.92 -8.92 -7.90
CA VAL A 32 -11.03 -9.50 -7.14
C VAL A 32 -11.30 -8.65 -5.92
N ILE A 33 -12.59 -8.44 -5.66
CA ILE A 33 -13.08 -7.71 -4.50
C ILE A 33 -13.46 -8.74 -3.46
N VAL A 34 -12.90 -8.60 -2.27
CA VAL A 34 -13.17 -9.39 -1.08
C VAL A 34 -13.85 -8.44 -0.11
N SER A 35 -15.16 -8.59 0.05
CA SER A 35 -15.90 -7.79 1.04
C SER A 35 -15.54 -8.28 2.43
N ASP A 36 -15.01 -7.39 3.26
CA ASP A 36 -14.63 -7.70 4.64
C ASP A 36 -14.97 -6.51 5.54
N GLY A 37 -16.23 -6.50 5.96
CA GLY A 37 -16.74 -5.62 7.01
C GLY A 37 -17.78 -4.59 6.55
N LYS A 38 -18.34 -3.90 7.55
CA LYS A 38 -19.42 -2.92 7.37
C LYS A 38 -18.95 -1.60 6.74
N TYR A 39 -17.66 -1.26 6.81
CA TYR A 39 -17.11 0.06 6.43
C TYR A 39 -15.88 0.02 5.53
N SER A 40 -15.48 -1.16 5.03
CA SER A 40 -14.28 -1.28 4.20
C SER A 40 -14.36 -2.46 3.23
N TYR A 41 -13.80 -2.31 2.03
CA TYR A 41 -13.58 -3.42 1.10
C TYR A 41 -12.09 -3.77 1.03
N THR A 42 -11.77 -5.04 0.86
CA THR A 42 -10.40 -5.48 0.55
C THR A 42 -10.35 -5.85 -0.93
N ILE A 43 -9.42 -5.30 -1.69
CA ILE A 43 -9.25 -5.59 -3.11
C ILE A 43 -7.91 -6.28 -3.31
N ALA A 44 -7.94 -7.49 -3.84
CA ALA A 44 -6.75 -8.20 -4.30
C ALA A 44 -6.59 -7.96 -5.81
N SER A 45 -5.41 -7.51 -6.23
CA SER A 45 -5.10 -7.25 -7.63
C SER A 45 -3.73 -7.80 -8.01
N LYS A 46 -3.59 -8.31 -9.24
CA LYS A 46 -2.31 -8.68 -9.83
C LYS A 46 -1.99 -7.71 -10.96
N THR A 47 -1.12 -6.76 -10.67
CA THR A 47 -0.63 -5.77 -11.65
C THR A 47 0.64 -6.28 -12.33
N LYS A 48 1.13 -5.54 -13.34
CA LYS A 48 2.46 -5.81 -13.93
C LYS A 48 3.60 -5.74 -12.91
N LYS A 49 3.44 -4.98 -11.81
CA LYS A 49 4.45 -4.83 -10.76
C LYS A 49 4.40 -5.97 -9.72
N GLY A 50 3.35 -6.80 -9.75
CA GLY A 50 3.17 -7.92 -8.80
C GLY A 50 1.80 -7.91 -8.13
N PRO A 51 1.59 -8.81 -7.16
CA PRO A 51 0.37 -8.87 -6.37
C PRO A 51 0.26 -7.66 -5.43
N THR A 52 -0.95 -7.15 -5.26
CA THR A 52 -1.26 -5.99 -4.44
C THR A 52 -2.56 -6.22 -3.69
N LEU A 53 -2.60 -5.86 -2.41
CA LEU A 53 -3.78 -5.93 -1.55
C LEU A 53 -4.11 -4.53 -1.04
N ILE A 54 -5.31 -4.06 -1.34
CA ILE A 54 -5.72 -2.68 -1.09
C ILE A 54 -6.95 -2.69 -0.20
N LYS A 55 -6.86 -2.06 0.97
CA LYS A 55 -8.04 -1.80 1.80
C LYS A 55 -8.65 -0.47 1.39
N VAL A 56 -9.92 -0.46 1.03
CA VAL A 56 -10.67 0.72 0.59
C VAL A 56 -11.68 1.09 1.67
N THR A 57 -11.70 2.36 2.07
CA THR A 57 -12.61 2.92 3.08
C THR A 57 -12.88 4.38 2.73
N THR A 58 -13.94 4.99 3.26
CA THR A 58 -14.12 6.45 3.14
C THR A 58 -13.11 7.18 4.02
N ASP A 59 -12.99 6.77 5.29
CA ASP A 59 -12.08 7.34 6.25
C ASP A 59 -11.07 6.27 6.75
N GLY A 60 -9.78 6.57 6.63
CA GLY A 60 -8.68 5.72 7.10
C GLY A 60 -8.72 5.47 8.61
N GLY A 61 -9.35 6.38 9.36
CA GLY A 61 -9.72 6.28 10.77
C GLY A 61 -10.48 5.00 11.11
N ASP A 62 -11.31 4.52 10.19
CA ASP A 62 -12.18 3.36 10.37
C ASP A 62 -11.45 2.02 10.20
N VAL A 63 -10.21 2.04 9.69
CA VAL A 63 -9.39 0.84 9.56
C VAL A 63 -8.91 0.42 10.94
N SER A 64 -9.43 -0.70 11.44
CA SER A 64 -9.00 -1.26 12.74
C SER A 64 -7.51 -1.65 12.74
N GLU A 65 -6.90 -1.66 13.93
CA GLU A 65 -5.55 -2.21 14.13
C GLU A 65 -5.45 -3.67 13.65
N ASP A 66 -6.56 -4.42 13.77
CA ASP A 66 -6.69 -5.77 13.24
C ASP A 66 -6.47 -5.83 11.73
N ASN A 67 -7.17 -4.99 10.97
CA ASN A 67 -7.00 -4.89 9.52
C ASN A 67 -5.59 -4.42 9.14
N ALA A 68 -5.04 -3.43 9.85
CA ALA A 68 -3.70 -2.93 9.57
C ALA A 68 -2.62 -4.02 9.77
N ILE A 69 -2.71 -4.79 10.86
CA ILE A 69 -1.81 -5.92 11.11
C ILE A 69 -1.99 -7.00 10.03
N ASP A 70 -3.22 -7.30 9.59
CA ASP A 70 -3.45 -8.26 8.51
C ASP A 70 -2.74 -7.81 7.21
N LEU A 71 -2.87 -6.53 6.83
CA LEU A 71 -2.16 -5.95 5.68
C LEU A 71 -0.64 -5.99 5.83
N LEU A 72 -0.10 -5.72 7.02
CA LEU A 72 1.33 -5.85 7.28
C LEU A 72 1.74 -7.31 7.05
N ALA A 73 0.92 -8.24 7.51
CA ALA A 73 1.25 -9.65 7.50
C ALA A 73 1.26 -10.20 6.06
N PHE A 74 0.33 -9.75 5.21
CA PHE A 74 0.40 -9.94 3.76
C PHE A 74 1.64 -9.28 3.12
N SER A 75 2.12 -8.15 3.64
CA SER A 75 3.33 -7.51 3.09
C SER A 75 4.60 -8.34 3.26
N LYS A 76 4.71 -9.12 4.35
CA LYS A 76 5.76 -10.14 4.50
C LYS A 76 5.71 -11.19 3.40
N LEU A 77 4.53 -11.37 2.79
CA LEU A 77 4.34 -12.31 1.70
C LEU A 77 4.85 -11.80 0.35
N GLY A 78 5.53 -10.65 0.31
CA GLY A 78 5.94 -9.99 -0.93
C GLY A 78 4.78 -9.32 -1.68
N ILE A 79 3.63 -9.19 -1.04
CA ILE A 79 2.45 -8.52 -1.60
C ILE A 79 2.53 -7.04 -1.24
N MET A 80 2.40 -6.16 -2.23
CA MET A 80 2.28 -4.72 -1.94
C MET A 80 0.96 -4.47 -1.20
N THR A 81 0.99 -3.82 -0.04
CA THR A 81 -0.23 -3.52 0.73
C THR A 81 -0.37 -2.04 1.01
N MET A 82 -1.61 -1.54 0.93
CA MET A 82 -1.91 -0.13 1.14
C MET A 82 -3.38 0.10 1.49
N ILE A 83 -3.67 1.30 1.97
CA ILE A 83 -5.03 1.79 2.24
C ILE A 83 -5.35 2.87 1.20
N VAL A 84 -6.58 2.85 0.68
CA VAL A 84 -7.14 3.93 -0.14
C VAL A 84 -8.33 4.53 0.59
N ALA A 85 -8.27 5.84 0.84
CA ALA A 85 -9.29 6.58 1.58
C ALA A 85 -9.39 8.05 1.14
N GLU A 86 -10.54 8.69 1.35
CA GLU A 86 -10.71 10.13 1.11
C GLU A 86 -10.19 10.97 2.26
N SER A 87 -10.37 10.48 3.50
CA SER A 87 -9.96 11.16 4.72
C SER A 87 -9.27 10.20 5.69
N ASN A 88 -8.70 10.75 6.77
CA ASN A 88 -8.25 10.00 7.93
C ASN A 88 -8.50 10.79 9.21
N GLY A 89 -9.37 10.27 10.07
CA GLY A 89 -9.80 10.95 11.28
C GLY A 89 -10.56 12.25 10.98
N GLY A 90 -11.32 12.28 9.88
CA GLY A 90 -12.06 13.45 9.40
C GLY A 90 -11.22 14.47 8.63
N GLU A 91 -9.89 14.33 8.57
CA GLU A 91 -9.02 15.19 7.75
C GLU A 91 -8.90 14.63 6.33
N LYS A 92 -9.20 15.44 5.32
CA LYS A 92 -9.05 15.03 3.91
C LYS A 92 -7.60 14.71 3.57
N LEU A 93 -7.38 13.67 2.79
CA LEU A 93 -6.06 13.33 2.26
C LEU A 93 -5.72 14.23 1.07
N GLU A 94 -4.58 14.89 1.14
CA GLU A 94 -4.05 15.72 0.05
C GLU A 94 -3.63 14.86 -1.14
N ASP A 95 -3.79 15.41 -2.34
CA ASP A 95 -3.36 14.77 -3.58
C ASP A 95 -1.84 14.60 -3.61
N ASP A 96 -1.40 13.57 -4.32
CA ASP A 96 0.03 13.24 -4.51
C ASP A 96 0.79 12.99 -3.19
N THR A 97 0.06 12.77 -2.09
CA THR A 97 0.61 12.69 -0.74
C THR A 97 0.39 11.31 -0.14
N VAL A 98 1.47 10.72 0.38
CA VAL A 98 1.46 9.45 1.10
C VAL A 98 1.35 9.69 2.60
N TYR A 99 0.29 9.16 3.19
CA TYR A 99 0.07 9.10 4.62
C TYR A 99 0.51 7.73 5.14
N ARG A 100 0.72 7.61 6.45
CA ARG A 100 0.93 6.31 7.09
C ARG A 100 0.01 6.10 8.27
N ARG A 101 -0.57 4.90 8.33
CA ARG A 101 -1.33 4.39 9.46
C ARG A 101 -0.77 3.04 9.84
N ASP A 102 -0.31 2.91 11.09
CA ASP A 102 0.24 1.65 11.63
C ASP A 102 1.30 1.01 10.70
N GLY A 103 2.13 1.85 10.08
CA GLY A 103 3.16 1.39 9.13
C GLY A 103 2.68 1.19 7.69
N ILE A 104 1.37 1.03 7.45
CA ILE A 104 0.78 0.89 6.12
C ILE A 104 0.68 2.25 5.43
N SER A 105 1.05 2.29 4.14
CA SER A 105 0.88 3.47 3.31
C SER A 105 -0.59 3.70 2.98
N MET A 106 -1.02 4.94 3.03
CA MET A 106 -2.39 5.36 2.79
C MET A 106 -2.42 6.54 1.83
N ILE A 107 -3.25 6.47 0.80
CA ILE A 107 -3.37 7.49 -0.24
C ILE A 107 -4.85 7.70 -0.62
N ASN A 108 -5.14 8.77 -1.35
CA ASN A 108 -6.47 8.98 -1.91
C ASN A 108 -6.65 8.32 -3.29
N PRO A 109 -7.90 8.15 -3.77
CA PRO A 109 -8.19 7.55 -5.08
C PRO A 109 -7.51 8.27 -6.25
N LYS A 110 -7.44 9.60 -6.22
CA LYS A 110 -6.76 10.39 -7.25
C LYS A 110 -5.26 10.06 -7.35
N THR A 111 -4.59 9.94 -6.22
CA THR A 111 -3.18 9.53 -6.14
C THR A 111 -2.98 8.10 -6.65
N LEU A 112 -3.91 7.19 -6.35
CA LEU A 112 -3.89 5.85 -6.94
C LEU A 112 -4.03 5.89 -8.47
N GLY A 113 -4.89 6.77 -8.99
CA GLY A 113 -5.03 7.03 -10.42
C GLY A 113 -3.72 7.50 -11.06
N ASN A 114 -3.05 8.47 -10.45
CA ASN A 114 -1.73 8.93 -10.88
C ASN A 114 -0.71 7.78 -10.93
N ILE A 115 -0.68 6.93 -9.89
CA ILE A 115 0.21 5.76 -9.82
C ILE A 115 -0.10 4.76 -10.94
N ALA A 116 -1.38 4.53 -11.24
CA ALA A 116 -1.80 3.65 -12.32
C ALA A 116 -1.38 4.17 -13.71
N GLU A 117 -1.22 5.49 -13.84
CA GLU A 117 -0.66 6.17 -15.02
C GLU A 117 0.88 6.22 -15.02
N GLY A 118 1.53 5.74 -13.96
CA GLY A 118 2.98 5.73 -13.83
C GLY A 118 3.58 6.95 -13.15
N ARG A 119 2.76 7.86 -12.61
CA ARG A 119 3.19 9.03 -11.82
C ARG A 119 3.19 8.68 -10.33
N MET A 120 4.37 8.53 -9.75
CA MET A 120 4.53 8.20 -8.32
C MET A 120 4.42 9.46 -7.45
N PRO A 121 3.80 9.37 -6.26
CA PRO A 121 3.66 10.51 -5.37
C PRO A 121 5.00 11.05 -4.88
N LYS A 122 5.10 12.37 -4.75
CA LYS A 122 6.32 13.08 -4.29
C LYS A 122 6.22 13.54 -2.84
N LEU A 123 5.00 13.66 -2.31
CA LEU A 123 4.73 14.19 -0.99
C LEU A 123 4.44 13.08 0.02
N PHE A 124 4.78 13.31 1.28
CA PHE A 124 4.40 12.44 2.38
C PHE A 124 4.09 13.25 3.64
N LYS A 125 3.17 12.74 4.47
CA LYS A 125 2.84 13.34 5.76
C LYS A 125 3.62 12.67 6.89
N GLU A 126 4.34 13.45 7.66
CA GLU A 126 5.06 13.01 8.85
C GLU A 126 4.97 14.04 9.98
N ARG A 127 4.61 13.59 11.19
CA ARG A 127 4.47 14.45 12.39
C ARG A 127 3.58 15.68 12.13
N GLY A 128 2.48 15.48 11.40
CA GLY A 128 1.50 16.53 11.10
C GLY A 128 1.86 17.45 9.93
N MET A 129 3.06 17.34 9.35
CA MET A 129 3.51 18.18 8.23
C MET A 129 3.62 17.37 6.95
N ILE A 130 3.21 17.96 5.82
CA ILE A 130 3.44 17.40 4.49
C ILE A 130 4.78 17.91 3.95
N LYS A 131 5.60 16.99 3.46
CA LYS A 131 6.97 17.26 3.01
C LYS A 131 7.32 16.44 1.77
N ALA A 132 8.40 16.81 1.10
CA ALA A 132 9.02 16.02 0.04
C ALA A 132 10.52 15.84 0.30
N LYS A 133 11.06 14.73 -0.20
CA LYS A 133 12.51 14.56 -0.30
C LYS A 133 13.00 15.24 -1.58
N VAL A 134 14.00 16.09 -1.43
CA VAL A 134 14.64 16.76 -2.57
C VAL A 134 15.77 15.89 -3.09
N ASN A 135 15.78 15.63 -4.39
CA ASN A 135 16.91 15.03 -5.07
C ASN A 135 18.03 16.08 -5.19
N GLY A 136 18.87 16.17 -4.16
CA GLY A 136 19.87 17.23 -4.05
C GLY A 136 20.87 17.28 -5.22
N ARG A 137 21.14 16.13 -5.86
CA ARG A 137 21.99 16.08 -7.08
C ARG A 137 21.30 16.73 -8.26
N VAL A 138 20.02 16.42 -8.50
CA VAL A 138 19.24 17.02 -9.57
C VAL A 138 19.04 18.51 -9.30
N LEU A 139 18.66 18.89 -8.07
CA LEU A 139 18.50 20.29 -7.69
C LEU A 139 19.77 21.11 -7.99
N ARG A 140 20.93 20.61 -7.55
CA ARG A 140 22.21 21.30 -7.79
C ARG A 140 22.49 21.48 -9.27
N ARG A 141 22.26 20.43 -10.08
CA ARG A 141 22.45 20.47 -11.52
C ARG A 141 21.53 21.52 -12.16
N MET A 142 20.22 21.43 -11.92
CA MET A 142 19.23 22.35 -12.51
C MET A 142 19.51 23.80 -12.09
N ARG A 143 19.80 24.05 -10.81
CA ARG A 143 20.16 25.39 -10.34
C ARG A 143 21.38 25.95 -11.08
N GLN A 144 22.42 25.14 -11.30
CA GLN A 144 23.63 25.56 -12.01
C GLN A 144 23.39 25.77 -13.51
N GLU A 145 22.59 24.92 -14.15
CA GLU A 145 22.20 25.04 -15.56
C GLU A 145 21.39 26.33 -15.80
N HIS A 146 20.57 26.72 -14.83
CA HIS A 146 19.84 28.00 -14.82
C HIS A 146 20.69 29.20 -14.37
N SER A 147 22.00 29.02 -14.13
CA SER A 147 22.93 30.06 -13.67
C SER A 147 22.53 30.73 -12.34
N LEU A 148 21.78 30.04 -11.49
CA LEU A 148 21.33 30.55 -10.20
C LEU A 148 22.35 30.27 -9.11
N SER A 149 22.62 31.26 -8.27
CA SER A 149 23.36 31.09 -7.02
C SER A 149 22.50 30.40 -5.96
N LEU A 150 23.12 29.91 -4.87
CA LEU A 150 22.36 29.46 -3.70
C LEU A 150 21.52 30.60 -3.08
N GLY A 151 21.95 31.85 -3.25
CA GLY A 151 21.20 33.04 -2.81
C GLY A 151 19.96 33.25 -3.65
N ASP A 152 20.10 33.17 -4.98
CA ASP A 152 19.04 33.49 -5.92
C ASP A 152 17.87 32.50 -5.76
N LEU A 153 18.18 31.20 -5.63
CA LEU A 153 17.15 30.19 -5.37
C LEU A 153 16.55 30.32 -3.96
N ALA A 154 17.33 30.73 -2.96
CA ALA A 154 16.83 30.95 -1.61
C ALA A 154 15.84 32.11 -1.57
N GLU A 155 16.15 33.20 -2.28
CA GLU A 155 15.26 34.35 -2.45
C GLU A 155 13.97 33.94 -3.18
N ALA A 156 14.08 33.20 -4.29
CA ALA A 156 12.93 32.72 -5.05
C ALA A 156 11.97 31.86 -4.21
N LEU A 157 12.50 31.05 -3.28
CA LEU A 157 11.70 30.19 -2.40
C LEU A 157 11.37 30.84 -1.04
N SER A 158 11.80 32.09 -0.81
CA SER A 158 11.67 32.78 0.49
C SER A 158 12.22 31.98 1.68
N VAL A 159 13.35 31.31 1.47
CA VAL A 159 14.06 30.53 2.50
C VAL A 159 15.48 31.05 2.75
N GLY A 160 16.15 30.54 3.77
CA GLY A 160 17.56 30.84 4.00
C GLY A 160 18.48 30.15 2.99
N ARG A 161 19.61 30.77 2.66
CA ARG A 161 20.68 30.15 1.83
C ARG A 161 21.11 28.77 2.35
N ARG A 162 21.12 28.61 3.68
CA ARG A 162 21.43 27.34 4.34
C ARG A 162 20.41 26.25 3.97
N THR A 163 19.13 26.58 3.83
CA THR A 163 18.09 25.62 3.47
C THR A 163 18.36 24.99 2.10
N ILE A 164 18.69 25.82 1.09
CA ILE A 164 19.04 25.31 -0.25
C ILE A 164 20.28 24.42 -0.20
N TYR A 165 21.28 24.81 0.59
CA TYR A 165 22.47 23.99 0.79
C TYR A 165 22.13 22.63 1.41
N GLU A 166 21.26 22.57 2.43
CA GLU A 166 20.83 21.30 3.04
C GLU A 166 19.99 20.47 2.06
N TYR A 167 19.12 21.08 1.24
CA TYR A 167 18.39 20.38 0.18
C TYR A 167 19.35 19.73 -0.82
N GLU A 168 20.37 20.45 -1.31
CA GLU A 168 21.37 19.88 -2.24
C GLU A 168 22.20 18.75 -1.62
N LYS A 169 22.37 18.75 -0.30
CA LYS A 169 23.10 17.72 0.45
C LYS A 169 22.22 16.56 0.89
N GLY A 170 20.90 16.66 0.75
CA GLY A 170 19.95 15.67 1.29
C GLY A 170 19.86 15.68 2.81
N GLY A 171 20.26 16.78 3.46
CA GLY A 171 20.24 16.94 4.91
C GLY A 171 18.89 17.37 5.48
N MET A 172 17.95 17.77 4.62
CA MET A 172 16.64 18.29 5.02
C MET A 172 15.58 17.99 3.95
N GLU A 173 14.38 17.60 4.40
CA GLU A 173 13.19 17.54 3.55
C GLU A 173 12.54 18.91 3.39
N ALA A 174 11.96 19.17 2.22
CA ALA A 174 11.25 20.41 1.94
C ALA A 174 9.81 20.33 2.42
N ALA A 175 9.29 21.40 3.03
CA ALA A 175 7.84 21.54 3.23
C ALA A 175 7.11 21.54 1.87
N SER A 176 5.86 21.10 1.83
CA SER A 176 5.08 20.96 0.60
C SER A 176 5.11 22.22 -0.27
N GLU A 177 4.94 23.41 0.31
CA GLU A 177 5.01 24.69 -0.38
C GLU A 177 6.32 24.86 -1.16
N HIS A 178 7.47 24.65 -0.51
CA HIS A 178 8.77 24.77 -1.16
C HIS A 178 9.05 23.64 -2.15
N ALA A 179 8.55 22.42 -1.87
CA ALA A 179 8.69 21.28 -2.76
C ALA A 179 7.95 21.51 -4.08
N LEU A 180 6.71 22.00 -4.00
CA LEU A 180 5.90 22.33 -5.17
C LEU A 180 6.53 23.48 -5.98
N ALA A 181 7.02 24.52 -5.31
CA ALA A 181 7.73 25.60 -5.98
C ALA A 181 9.02 25.13 -6.68
N LEU A 182 9.77 24.19 -6.07
CA LEU A 182 10.91 23.55 -6.73
C LEU A 182 10.49 22.76 -7.97
N ALA A 183 9.42 21.98 -7.87
CA ALA A 183 8.89 21.19 -8.99
C ALA A 183 8.35 22.08 -10.12
N GLU A 184 7.77 23.24 -9.81
CA GLU A 184 7.33 24.22 -10.79
C GLU A 184 8.51 24.87 -11.53
N LEU A 185 9.59 25.18 -10.81
CA LEU A 185 10.79 25.79 -11.39
C LEU A 185 11.62 24.82 -12.25
N PHE A 186 11.75 23.56 -11.80
CA PHE A 186 12.73 22.62 -12.35
C PHE A 186 12.15 21.27 -12.80
N GLY A 187 10.85 21.05 -12.68
CA GLY A 187 10.21 19.76 -12.96
C GLY A 187 10.20 18.81 -11.75
N GLU A 188 9.32 17.81 -11.80
CA GLU A 188 9.08 16.84 -10.71
C GLU A 188 10.30 15.97 -10.38
N GLU A 189 11.29 15.85 -11.29
CA GLU A 189 12.51 15.07 -11.07
C GLU A 189 13.40 15.62 -9.95
N VAL A 190 13.18 16.88 -9.56
CA VAL A 190 13.85 17.50 -8.42
C VAL A 190 13.38 16.91 -7.09
N LEU A 191 12.24 16.21 -7.10
CA LEU A 191 11.69 15.51 -5.95
C LEU A 191 11.83 13.99 -6.12
N GLU A 192 12.18 13.30 -5.04
CA GLU A 192 12.23 11.84 -5.01
C GLU A 192 10.82 11.24 -4.92
N ASP A 193 10.64 10.07 -5.54
CA ASP A 193 9.41 9.29 -5.36
C ASP A 193 9.28 8.80 -3.92
N VAL A 194 8.05 8.80 -3.40
CA VAL A 194 7.77 8.24 -2.08
C VAL A 194 7.58 6.73 -2.15
N ASP A 195 8.32 6.03 -1.31
CA ASP A 195 8.18 4.59 -1.13
C ASP A 195 6.86 4.23 -0.42
N LEU A 196 6.03 3.48 -1.14
CA LEU A 196 4.73 2.99 -0.70
C LEU A 196 4.81 1.70 0.10
N THR A 197 5.98 1.06 0.22
CA THR A 197 6.09 -0.17 1.00
C THR A 197 5.75 0.07 2.48
N PRO A 198 5.06 -0.89 3.13
CA PRO A 198 4.81 -0.81 4.55
C PRO A 198 6.09 -0.68 5.39
N ARG A 199 6.04 0.15 6.43
CA ARG A 199 7.07 0.28 7.46
C ARG A 199 6.70 -0.57 8.67
N ASP A 200 7.69 -1.20 9.29
CA ASP A 200 7.57 -2.14 10.42
C ASP A 200 6.74 -3.43 10.14
N PRO A 201 7.24 -4.33 9.29
CA PRO A 201 6.66 -5.67 9.17
C PRO A 201 6.99 -6.54 10.41
N GLY A 202 7.67 -6.06 11.46
CA GLY A 202 8.19 -6.93 12.52
C GLY A 202 7.37 -6.90 13.80
N ALA A 203 7.31 -5.74 14.44
CA ALA A 203 6.94 -5.65 15.84
C ALA A 203 5.45 -5.92 16.09
N SER A 204 4.57 -5.37 15.24
CA SER A 204 3.13 -5.55 15.37
C SER A 204 2.66 -6.96 14.99
N ILE A 205 3.26 -7.56 13.96
CA ILE A 205 2.90 -8.91 13.49
C ILE A 205 3.30 -9.98 14.50
N ASN A 206 4.43 -9.79 15.20
CA ASN A 206 4.92 -10.76 16.18
C ASN A 206 3.93 -10.99 17.34
N LYS A 207 3.05 -10.02 17.62
CA LYS A 207 1.98 -10.15 18.63
C LYS A 207 0.94 -11.22 18.27
N ARG A 208 0.81 -11.60 16.99
CA ARG A 208 -0.20 -12.55 16.48
C ARG A 208 0.37 -13.87 15.94
N ILE A 209 1.63 -14.17 16.27
CA ILE A 209 2.23 -15.45 15.88
C ILE A 209 1.74 -16.55 16.82
N THR A 210 1.08 -17.54 16.24
CA THR A 210 0.75 -18.80 16.90
C THR A 210 1.62 -19.91 16.32
N LYS A 211 2.17 -20.78 17.17
CA LYS A 211 2.85 -21.99 16.68
C LYS A 211 1.79 -23.04 16.37
N LEU A 212 1.66 -23.42 15.11
CA LEU A 212 0.88 -24.58 14.70
C LEU A 212 1.79 -25.81 14.65
N ARG A 213 1.29 -26.92 15.17
CA ARG A 213 1.90 -28.24 15.03
C ARG A 213 1.10 -29.04 14.02
N ALA A 214 1.78 -29.56 13.00
CA ALA A 214 1.23 -30.52 12.06
C ALA A 214 2.19 -31.71 11.99
N GLY A 215 1.85 -32.78 12.72
CA GLY A 215 2.80 -33.87 12.99
C GLY A 215 4.06 -33.36 13.71
N ASP A 216 5.24 -33.70 13.20
CA ASP A 216 6.54 -33.28 13.75
C ASP A 216 6.96 -31.86 13.32
N VAL A 217 6.20 -31.21 12.44
CA VAL A 217 6.53 -29.88 11.90
C VAL A 217 5.88 -28.79 12.76
N VAL A 218 6.71 -27.88 13.28
CA VAL A 218 6.26 -26.65 13.94
C VAL A 218 6.32 -25.50 12.94
N VAL A 219 5.19 -24.86 12.71
CA VAL A 219 5.06 -23.74 11.78
C VAL A 219 4.64 -22.49 12.54
N ASN A 220 5.27 -21.35 12.25
CA ASN A 220 4.77 -20.06 12.70
C ASN A 220 3.58 -19.68 11.81
N ALA A 221 2.41 -19.62 12.41
CA ALA A 221 1.19 -19.19 11.76
C ALA A 221 0.78 -17.82 12.27
N HIS A 222 0.44 -16.95 11.35
CA HIS A 222 -0.07 -15.61 11.63
C HIS A 222 -1.58 -15.64 11.50
N LEU A 223 -2.29 -15.22 12.56
CA LEU A 223 -3.74 -15.09 12.51
C LEU A 223 -4.13 -13.83 11.74
N LEU A 224 -4.92 -14.00 10.68
CA LEU A 224 -5.58 -12.92 9.97
C LEU A 224 -6.94 -12.71 10.64
N ALA A 225 -7.04 -11.67 11.46
CA ALA A 225 -8.20 -11.45 12.32
C ALA A 225 -9.47 -11.15 11.52
N SER A 226 -9.33 -10.45 10.39
CA SER A 226 -10.44 -9.99 9.57
C SER A 226 -10.86 -11.06 8.55
N ALA A 227 -9.87 -11.74 7.96
CA ALA A 227 -10.11 -12.82 7.01
C ALA A 227 -10.56 -14.15 7.64
N HIS A 228 -10.60 -14.25 8.98
CA HIS A 228 -10.79 -15.51 9.73
C HIS A 228 -9.88 -16.66 9.23
N ALA A 229 -8.70 -16.31 8.73
CA ALA A 229 -7.74 -17.22 8.13
C ALA A 229 -6.43 -17.19 8.92
N ARG A 230 -5.53 -18.12 8.63
CA ARG A 230 -4.14 -18.06 9.08
C ARG A 230 -3.23 -18.02 7.86
N PHE A 231 -1.98 -17.63 8.02
CA PHE A 231 -0.97 -17.96 7.01
C PHE A 231 0.30 -18.46 7.68
N ALA A 232 1.01 -19.32 6.97
CA ALA A 232 2.20 -19.99 7.45
C ALA A 232 3.40 -19.65 6.57
N GLU A 233 4.51 -19.32 7.21
CA GLU A 233 5.81 -19.19 6.56
C GLU A 233 6.55 -20.53 6.69
N PHE A 234 6.42 -21.43 5.69
CA PHE A 234 7.12 -22.72 5.71
C PHE A 234 7.53 -23.20 4.32
N SER A 235 8.84 -23.23 4.03
CA SER A 235 9.48 -23.67 2.77
C SER A 235 9.08 -22.89 1.50
N ASN A 236 7.87 -22.32 1.49
CA ASN A 236 7.25 -21.35 0.59
C ASN A 236 6.06 -20.71 1.36
N LEU A 237 5.70 -19.47 1.05
CA LEU A 237 4.56 -18.78 1.70
C LEU A 237 3.22 -19.43 1.36
N ARG A 238 2.34 -19.63 2.36
CA ARG A 238 1.01 -20.22 2.15
C ARG A 238 -0.07 -19.62 3.04
N LEU A 239 -1.26 -19.39 2.47
CA LEU A 239 -2.50 -19.20 3.24
C LEU A 239 -2.92 -20.53 3.86
N LEU A 240 -3.50 -20.47 5.05
CA LEU A 240 -4.08 -21.57 5.79
C LEU A 240 -5.56 -21.25 6.04
N ASP A 241 -6.44 -22.04 5.44
CA ASP A 241 -7.89 -21.93 5.62
C ASP A 241 -8.40 -23.25 6.22
N TYR A 242 -9.37 -23.16 7.12
CA TYR A 242 -10.03 -24.34 7.69
C TYR A 242 -11.12 -24.89 6.77
N ASP A 243 -11.74 -24.07 5.93
CA ASP A 243 -13.03 -24.41 5.30
C ASP A 243 -13.07 -24.15 3.77
N VAL A 244 -11.89 -24.11 3.13
CA VAL A 244 -11.65 -23.84 1.69
C VAL A 244 -12.78 -23.09 0.99
N ARG A 245 -12.82 -21.77 1.15
CA ARG A 245 -13.81 -20.96 0.46
C ARG A 245 -13.39 -20.70 -1.00
N GLU A 246 -14.36 -20.65 -1.91
CA GLU A 246 -14.10 -20.36 -3.34
C GLU A 246 -13.39 -19.01 -3.52
N GLU A 247 -13.71 -18.03 -2.67
CA GLU A 247 -13.05 -16.73 -2.61
C GLU A 247 -11.59 -16.86 -2.19
N ALA A 248 -11.27 -17.71 -1.21
CA ALA A 248 -9.91 -17.93 -0.75
C ALA A 248 -9.04 -18.53 -1.86
N VAL A 249 -9.59 -19.46 -2.65
CA VAL A 249 -8.92 -20.02 -3.84
C VAL A 249 -8.64 -18.91 -4.86
N LYS A 250 -9.65 -18.11 -5.24
CA LYS A 250 -9.49 -16.99 -6.19
C LYS A 250 -8.46 -15.94 -5.72
N ILE A 251 -8.49 -15.60 -4.44
CA ILE A 251 -7.52 -14.68 -3.83
C ILE A 251 -6.10 -15.27 -3.92
N SER A 252 -5.94 -16.55 -3.60
CA SER A 252 -4.64 -17.22 -3.65
C SER A 252 -4.05 -17.23 -5.06
N GLU A 253 -4.88 -17.47 -6.09
CA GLU A 253 -4.48 -17.44 -7.50
C GLU A 253 -4.05 -16.04 -7.96
N ILE A 254 -4.78 -15.01 -7.52
CA ILE A 254 -4.47 -13.61 -7.88
C ILE A 254 -3.21 -13.13 -7.19
N LEU A 255 -3.07 -13.45 -5.90
CA LEU A 255 -1.91 -13.05 -5.11
C LEU A 255 -0.68 -13.91 -5.38
N ASP A 256 -0.82 -14.99 -6.16
CA ASP A 256 0.25 -15.93 -6.50
C ASP A 256 0.87 -16.60 -5.26
N ILE A 257 0.02 -16.89 -4.28
CA ILE A 257 0.37 -17.53 -3.02
C ILE A 257 -0.23 -18.94 -2.97
N GLY A 258 0.48 -19.89 -2.37
CA GLY A 258 -0.09 -21.21 -2.12
C GLY A 258 -1.20 -21.14 -1.07
N TYR A 259 -2.10 -22.11 -1.07
CA TYR A 259 -3.03 -22.30 0.04
C TYR A 259 -2.96 -23.73 0.57
N ALA A 260 -3.28 -23.91 1.83
CA ALA A 260 -3.35 -25.21 2.46
C ALA A 260 -4.56 -25.28 3.39
N VAL A 261 -5.14 -26.47 3.45
CA VAL A 261 -6.34 -26.77 4.21
C VAL A 261 -5.92 -27.42 5.52
N VAL A 262 -6.46 -26.95 6.63
CA VAL A 262 -6.25 -27.57 7.94
C VAL A 262 -7.50 -28.35 8.31
N ASP A 263 -7.49 -29.66 8.09
CA ASP A 263 -8.59 -30.56 8.44
C ASP A 263 -8.11 -31.60 9.47
N ASP A 264 -8.78 -31.68 10.62
CA ASP A 264 -8.46 -32.59 11.73
C ASP A 264 -6.96 -32.72 12.08
N GLY A 265 -6.23 -31.59 12.04
CA GLY A 265 -4.80 -31.53 12.36
C GLY A 265 -3.85 -32.00 11.23
N LYS A 266 -4.38 -32.33 10.05
CA LYS A 266 -3.61 -32.56 8.82
C LYS A 266 -3.57 -31.29 7.98
N ILE A 267 -2.41 -30.98 7.41
CA ILE A 267 -2.24 -29.88 6.46
C ILE A 267 -2.19 -30.47 5.05
N GLU A 268 -3.24 -30.25 4.26
CA GLU A 268 -3.25 -30.57 2.83
C GLU A 268 -2.82 -29.35 2.01
N VAL A 269 -1.81 -29.49 1.16
CA VAL A 269 -1.23 -28.38 0.39
C VAL A 269 -1.76 -28.42 -1.02
N ILE A 270 -2.48 -27.37 -1.43
CA ILE A 270 -3.01 -27.27 -2.78
C ILE A 270 -2.21 -26.20 -3.55
N ARG A 271 -1.61 -26.60 -4.68
CA ARG A 271 -0.83 -25.69 -5.52
C ARG A 271 -1.76 -24.97 -6.50
N PRO A 272 -1.52 -23.67 -6.80
CA PRO A 272 -2.37 -22.89 -7.71
C PRO A 272 -2.61 -23.56 -9.08
N SER A 273 -1.65 -24.36 -9.57
CA SER A 273 -1.75 -25.07 -10.84
C SER A 273 -2.63 -26.33 -10.85
N GLN A 274 -3.19 -26.75 -9.70
CA GLN A 274 -4.08 -27.93 -9.60
C GLN A 274 -5.57 -27.56 -9.50
N ALA A 275 -5.92 -26.32 -9.11
CA ALA A 275 -7.31 -25.89 -9.00
C ALA A 275 -8.03 -25.72 -10.36
N ALA A 276 -7.28 -25.60 -11.46
CA ALA A 276 -7.83 -25.50 -12.82
C ALA A 276 -8.21 -26.85 -13.46
N ARG A 277 -8.16 -27.95 -12.70
CA ARG A 277 -8.56 -29.28 -13.16
C ARG A 277 -9.36 -29.99 -12.07
N ASN A 278 -10.59 -29.56 -11.84
CA ASN A 278 -11.73 -30.39 -11.44
C ASN A 278 -13.03 -29.61 -11.65
#